data_AF-A0A2D8RJT5-F1
#
_entry.id   AF-A0A2D8RJT5-F1
#
_cell.length_a   1.000
_cell.length_b   1.000
_cell.length_c   1.000
_cell.angle_alpha   90.00
_cell.angle_beta   90.00
_cell.angle_gamma   90.00
#
_symmetry.space_group_name_H-M   'P 1'
#
loop_
_entity.id
_entity.type
_entity.pdbx_description
1 polymer ?
#
loop_
_entity_poly.entity_id
_entity_poly.type
_entity_poly.pdbx_seq_one_letter_code
_entity_poly.pdbx_strand_id
1 'polypeptide(L)'
;MLSLSKETIRRSVRVSLAMIVALGMLFVSQLYFGTVDVGQEFGVLGDYNRVKNLVEESEELELVSTRIRRRMHFDFYATVSGFGVTVQNAAGENALISFESGMPILEESSREELGQAIIEEAESQFAMDF
;
A
#
# COMPACT_ATOMS: atom_id res chain seq x y z
N MET A 1 25.42 -47.76 0.09
CA MET A 1 24.38 -46.82 -0.37
C MET A 1 23.08 -47.16 0.35
N LEU A 2 22.61 -46.32 1.26
CA LEU A 2 21.30 -46.49 1.89
C LEU A 2 20.23 -46.12 0.84
N SER A 3 19.53 -47.12 0.29
CA SER A 3 18.37 -46.83 -0.55
C SER A 3 17.23 -46.36 0.35
N LEU A 4 16.78 -45.13 0.15
CA LEU A 4 15.60 -44.61 0.84
C LEU A 4 14.39 -45.44 0.40
N SER A 5 13.61 -45.90 1.38
CA SER A 5 12.34 -46.57 1.11
C SER A 5 11.45 -45.66 0.26
N LYS A 6 10.72 -46.26 -0.71
CA LYS A 6 9.74 -45.56 -1.56
C LYS A 6 8.72 -44.78 -0.72
N GLU A 7 8.42 -45.26 0.49
CA GLU A 7 7.51 -44.61 1.42
C GLU A 7 8.11 -43.33 2.02
N THR A 8 9.40 -43.35 2.37
CA THR A 8 10.14 -42.17 2.85
C THR A 8 10.22 -41.10 1.77
N ILE A 9 10.46 -41.49 0.52
CA ILE A 9 10.47 -40.57 -0.64
C ILE A 9 9.07 -39.99 -0.87
N ARG A 10 8.02 -40.79 -0.79
CA ARG A 10 6.64 -40.30 -0.95
C ARG A 10 6.25 -39.32 0.16
N ARG A 11 6.68 -39.58 1.39
CA ARG A 11 6.44 -38.70 2.54
C ARG A 11 7.19 -37.38 2.41
N SER A 12 8.45 -37.40 1.98
CA SER A 12 9.22 -36.17 1.77
C SER A 12 8.61 -35.30 0.67
N VAL A 13 8.19 -35.88 -0.45
CA VAL A 13 7.52 -35.15 -1.54
C VAL A 13 6.24 -34.47 -1.05
N ARG A 14 5.41 -35.16 -0.25
CA ARG A 14 4.18 -34.57 0.31
C ARG A 14 4.47 -33.40 1.26
N VAL A 15 5.48 -33.53 2.11
CA VAL A 15 5.88 -32.46 3.03
C VAL A 15 6.44 -31.26 2.27
N SER A 16 7.29 -31.49 1.28
CA SER A 16 7.81 -30.43 0.41
C SER A 16 6.70 -29.72 -0.34
N LEU A 17 5.72 -30.45 -0.88
CA LEU A 17 4.56 -29.85 -1.55
C LEU A 17 3.72 -29.00 -0.59
N ALA A 18 3.45 -29.50 0.62
CA ALA A 18 2.72 -28.75 1.64
C ALA A 18 3.45 -27.47 2.05
N MET A 19 4.78 -27.52 2.19
CA MET A 19 5.61 -26.33 2.46
C MET A 19 5.54 -25.31 1.33
N ILE A 20 5.64 -25.74 0.06
CA ILE A 20 5.53 -24.84 -1.09
C ILE A 20 4.17 -24.13 -1.10
N VAL A 21 3.09 -24.86 -0.83
CA VAL A 21 1.73 -24.28 -0.74
C VAL A 21 1.63 -23.28 0.40
N ALA A 22 2.14 -23.61 1.59
CA ALA A 22 2.12 -22.72 2.75
C ALA A 22 2.92 -21.43 2.50
N LEU A 23 4.12 -21.54 1.93
CA LEU A 23 4.95 -20.39 1.56
C LEU A 23 4.27 -19.53 0.48
N GLY A 24 3.60 -20.16 -0.50
CA GLY A 24 2.80 -19.46 -1.49
C GLY A 24 1.65 -18.66 -0.87
N MET A 25 0.90 -19.25 0.07
CA MET A 25 -0.17 -18.54 0.78
C MET A 25 0.35 -17.35 1.59
N LEU A 26 1.49 -17.50 2.27
CA LEU A 26 2.13 -16.39 2.98
C LEU A 26 2.50 -15.26 2.02
N PHE A 27 3.12 -15.58 0.88
CA PHE A 27 3.48 -14.59 -0.13
C PHE A 27 2.26 -13.85 -0.71
N VAL A 28 1.19 -14.57 -1.05
CA VAL A 28 -0.08 -13.98 -1.54
C VAL A 28 -0.69 -13.06 -0.49
N SER A 29 -0.64 -13.43 0.80
CA SER A 29 -1.14 -12.57 1.87
C SER A 29 -0.34 -11.27 2.00
N GLN A 30 0.99 -11.35 1.87
CA GLN A 30 1.87 -10.17 1.94
C GLN A 30 1.65 -9.23 0.75
N LEU A 31 1.44 -9.78 -0.46
CA LEU A 31 1.03 -9.00 -1.63
C LEU A 31 -0.34 -8.33 -1.41
N TYR A 32 -1.32 -9.07 -0.90
CA TYR A 32 -2.66 -8.54 -0.64
C TYR A 32 -2.64 -7.36 0.36
N PHE A 33 -1.80 -7.45 1.40
CA PHE A 33 -1.62 -6.38 2.38
C PHE A 33 -0.65 -5.28 1.93
N GLY A 34 -0.01 -5.39 0.76
CA GLY A 34 0.94 -4.40 0.26
C GLY A 34 2.20 -4.24 1.12
N THR A 35 2.63 -5.30 1.83
CA THR A 35 3.79 -5.28 2.74
C THR A 35 5.11 -5.66 2.07
N VAL A 36 5.11 -5.93 0.76
CA VAL A 36 6.30 -6.29 -0.03
C VAL A 36 6.57 -5.16 -1.01
N ASP A 37 7.82 -4.69 -1.11
CA ASP A 37 8.23 -3.63 -2.04
C ASP A 37 7.87 -3.93 -3.51
N VAL A 38 7.82 -5.22 -3.87
CA VAL A 38 7.31 -5.67 -5.17
C VAL A 38 5.79 -5.64 -5.16
N GLY A 39 5.23 -4.65 -5.82
CA GLY A 39 3.78 -4.51 -6.00
C GLY A 39 3.07 -3.78 -4.87
N GLN A 40 3.76 -2.88 -4.17
CA GLN A 40 3.16 -1.94 -3.21
C GLN A 40 1.97 -1.16 -3.78
N GLU A 41 1.94 -0.93 -5.10
CA GLU A 41 0.83 -0.28 -5.82
C GLU A 41 -0.36 -1.23 -6.08
N PHE A 42 -0.25 -2.51 -5.72
CA PHE A 42 -1.28 -3.53 -5.88
C PHE A 42 -1.72 -4.06 -4.51
N GLY A 43 -3.00 -4.39 -4.39
CA GLY A 43 -3.60 -4.86 -3.14
C GLY A 43 -4.28 -3.76 -2.34
N VAL A 44 -4.64 -4.04 -1.08
CA VAL A 44 -5.53 -3.21 -0.27
C VAL A 44 -4.94 -1.83 0.05
N LEU A 45 -3.61 -1.72 0.06
CA LEU A 45 -2.88 -0.46 0.33
C LEU A 45 -2.34 0.21 -0.94
N GLY A 46 -2.71 -0.28 -2.14
CA GLY A 46 -2.16 0.18 -3.41
C GLY A 46 -2.20 1.70 -3.60
N ASP A 47 -3.40 2.28 -3.47
CA ASP A 47 -3.62 3.72 -3.65
C ASP A 47 -2.87 4.54 -2.59
N TYR A 48 -2.86 4.08 -1.34
CA TYR A 48 -2.12 4.72 -0.26
C TYR A 48 -0.61 4.75 -0.55
N ASN A 49 -0.04 3.61 -0.95
CA ASN A 49 1.38 3.51 -1.25
C ASN A 49 1.75 4.37 -2.48
N ARG A 50 0.88 4.43 -3.50
CA ARG A 50 1.08 5.30 -4.66
C ARG A 50 1.16 6.77 -4.27
N VAL A 51 0.20 7.26 -3.47
CA VAL A 51 0.18 8.65 -2.99
C VAL A 51 1.39 8.92 -2.09
N LYS A 52 1.69 8.01 -1.15
CA LYS A 52 2.86 8.13 -0.27
C LYS A 52 4.16 8.27 -1.05
N ASN A 53 4.38 7.39 -2.03
CA ASN A 53 5.59 7.41 -2.85
C ASN A 53 5.69 8.69 -3.69
N LEU A 54 4.56 9.18 -4.21
CA LEU A 54 4.53 10.45 -4.95
C LEU A 54 4.91 11.64 -4.09
N VAL A 55 4.44 11.69 -2.84
CA VAL A 55 4.83 12.73 -1.89
C VAL A 55 6.31 12.59 -1.53
N GLU A 56 6.81 11.37 -1.28
CA GLU A 56 8.22 11.13 -0.93
C GLU A 56 9.20 11.43 -2.08
N GLU A 57 8.74 11.37 -3.33
CA GLU A 57 9.51 11.76 -4.52
C GLU A 57 9.41 13.25 -4.86
N SER A 58 8.51 14.00 -4.23
CA SER A 58 8.34 15.43 -4.47
C SER A 58 9.50 16.24 -3.87
N GLU A 59 9.98 17.24 -4.61
CA GLU A 59 10.95 18.22 -4.09
C GLU A 59 10.26 19.36 -3.29
N GLU A 60 8.94 19.50 -3.43
CA GLU A 60 8.16 20.63 -2.88
C GLU A 60 7.53 20.32 -1.52
N LEU A 61 7.29 19.04 -1.24
CA LEU A 61 6.55 18.57 -0.07
C LEU A 61 7.36 17.51 0.70
N GLU A 62 7.43 17.66 2.01
CA GLU A 62 7.96 16.65 2.92
C GLU A 62 6.82 15.86 3.57
N LEU A 63 6.92 14.53 3.58
CA LEU A 63 5.95 13.67 4.26
C LEU A 63 6.17 13.70 5.78
N VAL A 64 5.23 14.30 6.52
CA VAL A 64 5.31 14.40 7.99
C VAL A 64 4.65 13.21 8.67
N SER A 65 3.43 12.86 8.24
CA SER A 65 2.67 11.79 8.88
C SER A 65 1.70 11.13 7.92
N THR A 66 1.29 9.90 8.24
CA THR A 66 0.27 9.20 7.47
C THR A 66 -0.77 8.56 8.37
N ARG A 67 -1.99 8.46 7.86
CA ARG A 67 -3.13 7.82 8.53
C ARG A 67 -3.84 6.91 7.56
N ILE A 68 -4.12 5.68 7.95
CA ILE A 68 -4.91 4.74 7.15
C ILE A 68 -6.16 4.35 7.93
N ARG A 69 -7.33 4.50 7.32
CA ARG A 69 -8.61 4.04 7.86
C ARG A 69 -9.03 2.77 7.16
N ARG A 70 -8.97 1.66 7.91
CA ARG A 70 -9.37 0.33 7.43
C ARG A 70 -10.78 0.00 7.90
N ARG A 71 -11.59 -0.58 7.02
CA ARG A 71 -12.87 -1.20 7.38
C ARG A 71 -12.66 -2.72 7.31
N MET A 72 -12.86 -3.38 8.46
CA MET A 72 -12.85 -4.84 8.50
C MET A 72 -14.23 -5.36 8.08
N HIS A 73 -14.26 -6.21 7.06
CA HIS A 73 -15.45 -7.01 6.75
C HIS A 73 -15.37 -8.33 7.51
N PHE A 74 -16.51 -8.83 8.00
CA PHE A 74 -16.57 -10.18 8.57
C PHE A 74 -16.11 -11.17 7.49
N ASP A 75 -15.16 -12.03 7.86
CA ASP A 75 -14.39 -12.96 7.01
C ASP A 75 -13.16 -12.35 6.30
N PHE A 76 -12.10 -12.10 7.09
CA PHE A 76 -10.69 -12.00 6.66
C PHE A 76 -10.27 -10.89 5.68
N TYR A 77 -11.20 -10.18 5.05
CA TYR A 77 -10.90 -9.10 4.11
C TYR A 77 -11.01 -7.72 4.78
N ALA A 78 -9.90 -7.01 4.84
CA ALA A 78 -9.86 -5.59 5.20
C ALA A 78 -9.82 -4.76 3.91
N THR A 79 -10.63 -3.71 3.83
CA THR A 79 -10.55 -2.72 2.75
C THR A 79 -10.06 -1.40 3.33
N VAL A 80 -9.24 -0.66 2.57
CA VAL A 80 -8.96 0.74 2.91
C VAL A 80 -10.21 1.54 2.58
N SER A 81 -10.86 2.04 3.63
CA SER A 81 -12.02 2.93 3.50
C SER A 81 -11.61 4.38 3.22
N GLY A 82 -10.35 4.70 3.53
CA GLY A 82 -9.73 5.98 3.23
C GLY A 82 -8.36 6.07 3.89
N PHE A 83 -7.55 7.04 3.50
CA PHE A 83 -6.25 7.34 4.08
C PHE A 83 -6.00 8.84 4.02
N GLY A 84 -5.01 9.33 4.77
CA GLY A 84 -4.59 10.72 4.71
C GLY A 84 -3.09 10.81 4.85
N VAL A 85 -2.50 11.78 4.16
CA VAL A 85 -1.09 12.12 4.22
C VAL A 85 -0.97 13.58 4.68
N THR A 86 -0.22 13.79 5.75
CA THR A 86 0.16 15.13 6.19
C THR A 86 1.48 15.47 5.54
N VAL A 87 1.48 16.57 4.80
CA VAL A 87 2.64 17.09 4.09
C VAL A 87 3.04 18.44 4.64
N GLN A 88 4.32 18.78 4.52
CA GLN A 88 4.87 20.07 4.93
C GLN A 88 5.61 20.72 3.78
N ASN A 89 5.45 22.03 3.60
CA ASN A 89 6.23 22.79 2.63
C ASN A 89 7.55 23.31 3.23
N ALA A 90 8.41 23.89 2.41
CA ALA A 90 9.69 24.46 2.85
C ALA A 90 9.56 25.61 3.89
N ALA A 91 8.37 26.22 4.03
CA ALA A 91 8.08 27.24 5.03
C ALA A 91 7.66 26.66 6.39
N GLY A 92 7.49 25.34 6.50
CA GLY A 92 7.07 24.66 7.72
C GLY A 92 5.56 24.58 7.93
N GLU A 93 4.77 24.97 6.93
CA GLU A 93 3.30 24.91 6.96
C GLU A 93 2.84 23.47 6.67
N ASN A 94 1.79 23.01 7.36
CA ASN A 94 1.32 21.63 7.25
C ASN A 94 -0.05 21.57 6.57
N ALA A 95 -0.24 20.64 5.64
CA ALA A 95 -1.51 20.36 5.00
C ALA A 95 -1.89 18.90 5.20
N LEU A 96 -3.18 18.61 5.39
CA LEU A 96 -3.70 17.25 5.49
C LEU A 96 -4.48 16.91 4.23
N ILE A 97 -3.90 16.06 3.40
CA ILE A 97 -4.53 15.59 2.18
C ILE A 97 -5.22 14.26 2.51
N SER A 98 -6.55 14.24 2.39
CA SER A 98 -7.37 13.07 2.74
C SER A 98 -8.00 12.44 1.51
N PHE A 99 -7.91 11.12 1.44
CA PHE A 99 -8.40 10.30 0.35
C PHE A 99 -9.46 9.31 0.86
N GLU A 100 -10.67 9.37 0.30
CA GLU A 100 -11.72 8.38 0.55
C GLU A 100 -11.76 7.35 -0.58
N SER A 101 -12.22 6.13 -0.26
CA SER A 101 -12.40 5.09 -1.28
C SER A 101 -13.46 5.53 -2.31
N GLY A 102 -13.15 5.38 -3.60
CA GLY A 102 -14.05 5.75 -4.72
C GLY A 102 -13.97 7.22 -5.13
N MET A 103 -12.92 7.96 -4.71
CA MET A 103 -12.70 9.31 -5.22
C MET A 103 -12.28 9.28 -6.70
N PRO A 104 -12.88 10.11 -7.58
CA PRO A 104 -12.60 10.09 -9.02
C PRO A 104 -11.12 10.26 -9.36
N ILE A 105 -10.44 11.10 -8.56
CA ILE A 105 -9.01 11.37 -8.70
C ILE A 105 -8.18 10.09 -8.61
N LEU A 106 -8.58 9.08 -7.83
CA LEU A 106 -7.82 7.83 -7.72
C LEU A 106 -8.13 6.82 -8.84
N GLU A 107 -9.32 6.91 -9.45
CA GLU A 107 -9.79 5.92 -10.43
C GLU A 107 -9.36 6.25 -11.87
N GLU A 108 -9.22 7.53 -12.22
CA GLU A 108 -8.96 7.96 -13.60
C GLU A 108 -7.57 8.60 -13.83
N SER A 109 -6.83 8.97 -12.79
CA SER A 109 -5.61 9.79 -12.94
C SER A 109 -4.37 9.00 -13.33
N SER A 110 -3.57 9.57 -14.24
CA SER A 110 -2.16 9.22 -14.40
C SER A 110 -1.32 9.65 -13.19
N ARG A 111 -0.10 9.11 -13.07
CA ARG A 111 0.82 9.42 -11.96
C ARG A 111 1.16 10.91 -11.85
N GLU A 112 1.34 11.58 -12.99
CA GLU A 112 1.66 13.01 -13.07
C GLU A 112 0.45 13.87 -12.65
N GLU A 113 -0.74 13.55 -13.14
CA GLU A 113 -1.98 14.25 -12.76
C GLU A 113 -2.29 14.09 -11.26
N LEU A 114 -2.06 12.90 -10.70
CA LEU A 114 -2.23 12.67 -9.27
C LEU A 114 -1.24 13.48 -8.43
N GLY A 115 0.03 13.55 -8.88
CA GLY A 115 1.05 14.38 -8.24
C GLY A 115 0.69 15.86 -8.23
N GLN A 116 0.20 16.38 -9.36
CA GLN A 116 -0.24 17.77 -9.46
C GLN A 116 -1.46 18.05 -8.58
N ALA A 117 -2.46 17.16 -8.57
CA ALA A 117 -3.64 17.32 -7.71
C ALA A 117 -3.29 17.33 -6.21
N ILE A 118 -2.29 16.55 -5.79
CA ILE A 118 -1.76 16.54 -4.41
C ILE A 118 -1.15 17.90 -4.07
N ILE A 119 -0.35 18.48 -4.96
CA ILE A 119 0.29 19.78 -4.75
C ILE A 119 -0.78 20.89 -4.68
N GLU A 120 -1.71 20.92 -5.63
CA GLU A 120 -2.78 21.92 -5.66
C GLU A 120 -3.66 21.88 -4.40
N GLU A 121 -3.99 20.69 -3.91
CA GLU A 121 -4.74 20.53 -2.66
C GLU A 121 -3.93 20.97 -1.43
N ALA A 122 -2.62 20.68 -1.40
CA ALA A 122 -1.73 21.15 -0.33
C ALA A 122 -1.63 22.68 -0.30
N GLU A 123 -1.39 23.31 -1.47
CA GLU A 123 -1.30 24.76 -1.62
C GLU A 123 -2.59 25.47 -1.24
N SER A 124 -3.74 24.91 -1.63
CA SER A 124 -5.07 25.39 -1.22
C SER A 124 -5.21 25.44 0.30
N GLN A 125 -4.74 24.41 1.01
CA GLN A 125 -4.81 24.37 2.48
C GLN A 125 -3.80 25.31 3.14
N PHE A 126 -2.58 25.43 2.62
CA PHE A 126 -1.61 26.41 3.11
C PHE A 126 -2.16 27.84 3.00
N ALA A 127 -2.88 28.15 1.92
CA ALA A 127 -3.48 29.47 1.71
C ALA A 127 -4.69 29.77 2.64
N MET A 128 -5.25 28.77 3.32
CA MET A 128 -6.39 28.94 4.24
C MET A 128 -5.99 29.18 5.70
N ASP A 129 -4.74 28.93 6.08
CA ASP A 129 -4.23 29.07 7.47
C ASP A 129 -3.75 30.51 7.82
N PHE A 130 -4.24 31.54 7.11
CA PHE A 130 -3.93 32.97 7.35
C PHE A 130 -4.81 33.67 8.40
#